data_AF-A0A9E3T695-F1
#
_entry.id   AF-A0A9E3T695-F1
#
_cell.length_a   1.000
_cell.length_b   1.000
_cell.length_c   1.000
_cell.angle_alpha   90.00
_cell.angle_beta   90.00
_cell.angle_gamma   90.00
#
_symmetry.space_group_name_H-M   'P 1'
#
loop_
_entity.id
_entity.type
_entity.pdbx_description
1 polymer ?
#
loop_
_entity_poly.entity_id
_entity_poly.type
_entity_poly.pdbx_seq_one_letter_code
_entity_poly.pdbx_strand_id
1 'polypeptide(L)'
;HVLSDLDGHVDVILDGGPTAIGVESTVLDLTIDPPLVLRPGGVTLEALRACVPTVERFSAPLAMDDETARPASPGMLSKHYSPRAPVLLFSGPFEAVTQHMRQVIAERRRAGQRVGLLVPGDQRDLFQDFDTPLADLGRDLDGMAHGLFAGMRALDAQEVDVILARLVDSSGLGATINDRLLRAAEGRVIEVE
;
A
#
# COMPACT_ATOMS: atom_id res chain seq x y z
N HIS A 1 -10.91 -0.38 13.21
CA HIS A 1 -10.29 0.85 12.67
C HIS A 1 -11.16 2.07 12.94
N VAL A 2 -12.39 2.14 12.40
CA VAL A 2 -13.30 3.28 12.55
C VAL A 2 -13.48 3.73 14.00
N LEU A 3 -13.79 2.80 14.91
CA LEU A 3 -13.91 3.12 16.34
C LEU A 3 -12.63 3.74 16.91
N SER A 4 -11.46 3.19 16.60
CA SER A 4 -10.18 3.74 17.09
C SER A 4 -9.91 5.17 16.64
N ASP A 5 -10.46 5.59 15.51
CA ASP A 5 -10.21 6.93 14.95
C ASP A 5 -11.31 7.93 15.30
N LEU A 6 -12.56 7.46 15.43
CA LEU A 6 -13.75 8.29 15.50
C LEU A 6 -14.54 8.12 16.81
N ASP A 7 -14.03 7.37 17.79
CA ASP A 7 -14.68 7.25 19.09
C ASP A 7 -14.90 8.63 19.73
N GLY A 8 -16.15 8.90 20.13
CA GLY A 8 -16.55 10.21 20.64
C GLY A 8 -16.62 11.36 19.60
N HIS A 9 -16.32 11.11 18.32
CA HIS A 9 -16.35 12.11 17.24
C HIS A 9 -17.52 11.95 16.26
N VAL A 10 -18.23 10.84 16.31
CA VAL A 10 -19.41 10.55 15.47
C VAL A 10 -20.54 9.96 16.30
N ASP A 11 -21.78 10.20 15.89
CA ASP A 11 -22.96 9.74 16.63
C ASP A 11 -23.15 8.22 16.59
N VAL A 12 -22.77 7.57 15.48
CA VAL A 12 -23.02 6.15 15.23
C VAL A 12 -21.86 5.50 14.48
N ILE A 13 -21.52 4.28 14.88
CA ILE A 13 -20.65 3.37 14.13
C ILE A 13 -21.42 2.08 13.86
N LEU A 14 -21.52 1.71 12.58
CA LEU A 14 -22.10 0.44 12.17
C LEU A 14 -20.98 -0.60 12.01
N ASP A 15 -20.96 -1.60 12.89
CA ASP A 15 -20.00 -2.70 12.79
C ASP A 15 -20.53 -3.79 11.85
N GLY A 16 -20.02 -3.78 10.62
CA GLY A 16 -20.28 -4.80 9.60
C GLY A 16 -19.18 -5.85 9.48
N GLY A 17 -18.21 -5.88 10.41
CA GLY A 17 -17.00 -6.70 10.28
C GLY A 17 -16.01 -6.18 9.23
N PRO A 18 -15.03 -7.02 8.83
CA PRO A 18 -14.02 -6.66 7.83
C PRO A 18 -14.63 -6.39 6.44
N THR A 19 -14.03 -5.45 5.69
CA THR A 19 -14.48 -5.11 4.33
C THR A 19 -14.09 -6.21 3.35
N ALA A 20 -14.92 -6.52 2.36
CA ALA A 20 -14.65 -7.65 1.45
C ALA A 20 -13.36 -7.50 0.61
N ILE A 21 -13.06 -6.28 0.14
CA ILE A 21 -11.94 -6.01 -0.80
C ILE A 21 -10.72 -5.41 -0.07
N GLY A 22 -10.94 -4.63 0.99
CA GLY A 22 -9.87 -3.94 1.74
C GLY A 22 -9.32 -2.66 1.13
N VAL A 23 -9.51 -2.43 -0.17
CA VAL A 23 -9.11 -1.18 -0.85
C VAL A 23 -10.31 -0.40 -1.36
N GLU A 24 -10.09 0.89 -1.65
CA GLU A 24 -11.12 1.80 -2.11
C GLU A 24 -11.64 1.44 -3.52
N SER A 25 -12.72 2.11 -3.93
CA SER A 25 -13.26 2.02 -5.28
C SER A 25 -12.31 2.60 -6.32
N THR A 26 -12.35 2.00 -7.51
CA THR A 26 -11.72 2.52 -8.73
C THR A 26 -12.48 3.75 -9.20
N VAL A 27 -11.77 4.81 -9.55
CA VAL A 27 -12.34 6.06 -10.07
C VAL A 27 -11.97 6.18 -11.54
N LEU A 28 -12.97 6.20 -12.42
CA LEU A 28 -12.84 6.32 -13.86
C LEU A 28 -13.43 7.65 -14.32
N ASP A 29 -12.64 8.45 -15.02
CA ASP A 29 -13.08 9.65 -15.71
C ASP A 29 -13.65 9.30 -17.09
N LEU A 30 -14.94 9.58 -17.27
CA LEU A 30 -15.68 9.38 -18.52
C LEU A 30 -15.94 10.71 -19.25
N THR A 31 -15.40 11.83 -18.75
CA THR A 31 -15.57 13.16 -19.35
C THR A 31 -14.58 13.42 -20.49
N ILE A 32 -13.58 12.55 -20.63
CA ILE A 32 -12.55 12.58 -21.66
C ILE A 32 -12.52 11.27 -22.46
N ASP A 33 -11.94 11.34 -23.66
CA ASP A 33 -11.72 10.19 -24.55
C ASP A 33 -10.23 10.12 -24.92
N PRO A 34 -9.52 9.00 -24.63
CA PRO A 34 -10.04 7.80 -23.97
C PRO A 34 -10.40 8.02 -22.48
N PRO A 35 -11.35 7.23 -21.94
CA PRO A 35 -11.61 7.22 -20.50
C PRO A 35 -10.36 6.91 -19.67
N LEU A 36 -10.25 7.53 -18.50
CA LEU A 36 -9.02 7.52 -17.72
C LEU A 36 -9.24 7.09 -16.27
N VAL A 37 -8.55 6.03 -15.83
CA VAL A 37 -8.54 5.64 -14.42
C VAL A 37 -7.73 6.67 -13.63
N LEU A 38 -8.42 7.47 -12.82
CA LEU A 38 -7.83 8.48 -11.94
C LEU A 38 -7.31 7.87 -10.64
N ARG A 39 -8.01 6.84 -10.13
CA ARG A 39 -7.61 6.13 -8.92
C ARG A 39 -7.83 4.64 -9.11
N PRO A 40 -6.79 3.81 -8.95
CA PRO A 40 -6.96 2.36 -8.93
C PRO A 40 -7.64 1.93 -7.62
N GLY A 41 -8.45 0.88 -7.71
CA GLY A 41 -9.24 0.36 -6.60
C GLY A 41 -9.59 -1.11 -6.81
N GLY A 42 -10.70 -1.54 -6.22
CA GLY A 42 -11.17 -2.93 -6.28
C GLY A 42 -11.56 -3.43 -7.68
N VAL A 43 -11.83 -2.55 -8.64
CA VAL A 43 -12.09 -2.92 -10.04
C VAL A 43 -10.83 -2.71 -10.85
N THR A 44 -10.27 -3.78 -11.41
CA THR A 44 -8.97 -3.73 -12.08
C THR A 44 -9.05 -3.09 -13.48
N LEU A 45 -7.91 -2.63 -13.99
CA LEU A 45 -7.84 -2.04 -15.34
C LEU A 45 -8.19 -3.07 -16.42
N GLU A 46 -7.83 -4.33 -16.22
CA GLU A 46 -8.16 -5.45 -17.11
C GLU A 46 -9.67 -5.69 -17.16
N ALA A 47 -10.34 -5.66 -16.00
CA ALA A 47 -11.80 -5.78 -15.93
C ALA A 47 -12.51 -4.61 -16.65
N LEU A 48 -11.99 -3.38 -16.49
CA LEU A 48 -12.49 -2.21 -17.22
C LEU A 48 -12.28 -2.37 -18.73
N ARG A 49 -11.09 -2.79 -19.17
CA ARG A 49 -10.75 -2.98 -20.58
C ARG A 49 -11.53 -4.10 -21.27
N ALA A 50 -12.02 -5.08 -20.52
CA ALA A 50 -12.93 -6.09 -21.04
C ALA A 50 -14.26 -5.49 -21.53
N CYS A 51 -14.69 -4.37 -20.95
CA CYS A 51 -15.91 -3.65 -21.33
C CYS A 51 -15.64 -2.44 -22.22
N VAL A 52 -14.56 -1.70 -21.94
CA VAL A 52 -14.16 -0.48 -22.64
C VAL A 52 -12.66 -0.57 -22.97
N PRO A 53 -12.28 -1.16 -24.12
CA PRO A 53 -10.88 -1.47 -24.44
C PRO A 53 -9.95 -0.27 -24.50
N THR A 54 -10.49 0.92 -24.71
CA THR A 54 -9.73 2.18 -24.82
C THR A 54 -9.35 2.77 -23.46
N VAL A 55 -9.82 2.22 -22.33
CA VAL A 55 -9.51 2.78 -21.01
C VAL A 55 -8.00 2.83 -20.78
N GLU A 56 -7.53 4.02 -20.41
CA GLU A 56 -6.17 4.29 -20.00
C GLU A 56 -6.08 4.47 -18.48
N ARG A 57 -4.86 4.45 -17.95
CA ARG A 57 -4.60 4.72 -16.54
C ARG A 57 -3.75 5.97 -16.42
N PHE A 58 -4.14 6.86 -15.53
CA PHE A 58 -3.34 8.03 -15.22
C PHE A 58 -2.04 7.60 -14.54
N SER A 59 -0.91 8.01 -15.10
CA SER A 59 0.42 7.76 -14.56
C SER A 59 1.09 9.12 -14.32
N ALA A 60 0.66 9.83 -13.29
CA ALA A 60 1.40 11.01 -12.84
C ALA A 60 2.60 10.59 -11.98
N PRO A 61 3.74 11.29 -12.09
CA PRO A 61 4.79 11.22 -11.09
C PRO A 61 4.22 11.65 -9.74
N LEU A 62 4.34 10.80 -8.72
CA LEU A 62 3.97 11.12 -7.33
C LEU A 62 4.71 12.36 -6.77
N ALA A 63 5.78 12.80 -7.45
CA ALA A 63 6.57 13.98 -7.11
C ALA A 63 5.92 15.33 -7.52
N MET A 64 4.74 15.33 -8.14
CA MET A 64 3.99 16.55 -8.43
C MET A 64 2.83 16.72 -7.45
N ASP A 65 3.16 16.80 -6.15
CA ASP A 65 2.32 17.51 -5.18
C ASP A 65 2.44 19.02 -5.52
N ASP A 66 1.81 19.44 -6.61
CA ASP A 66 1.47 20.84 -6.77
C ASP A 66 0.32 21.10 -5.78
N GLU A 67 0.64 21.54 -4.55
CA GLU A 67 -0.35 21.85 -3.50
C GLU A 67 -1.44 22.83 -3.99
N THR A 68 -1.23 23.48 -5.13
CA THR A 68 -2.19 24.39 -5.77
C THR A 68 -3.21 23.70 -6.70
N ALA A 69 -2.94 22.45 -7.13
CA ALA A 69 -3.86 21.68 -7.96
C ALA A 69 -4.85 20.92 -7.08
N ARG A 70 -6.14 21.30 -7.13
CA ARG A 70 -7.18 20.50 -6.49
C ARG A 70 -7.14 19.08 -7.05
N PRO A 71 -6.99 18.04 -6.21
CA PRO A 71 -6.97 16.67 -6.71
C PRO A 71 -8.28 16.38 -7.44
N ALA A 72 -8.18 15.81 -8.65
CA ALA A 72 -9.34 15.45 -9.46
C ALA A 72 -10.20 14.35 -8.81
N SER A 73 -9.67 13.63 -7.82
CA SER A 73 -10.41 12.63 -7.05
C SER A 73 -9.88 12.45 -5.62
N PRO A 74 -10.71 11.98 -4.66
CA PRO A 74 -10.28 11.69 -3.30
C PRO A 74 -9.16 10.65 -3.25
N GLY A 75 -8.21 10.81 -2.32
CA GLY A 75 -7.09 9.87 -2.17
C GLY A 75 -5.97 10.06 -3.19
N MET A 76 -5.95 11.18 -3.92
CA MET A 76 -4.82 11.59 -4.75
C MET A 76 -3.71 12.32 -3.97
N LEU A 77 -3.98 12.83 -2.77
CA LEU A 77 -2.96 13.45 -1.90
C LEU A 77 -2.08 12.37 -1.22
N SER A 78 -0.80 12.70 -1.03
CA SER A 78 0.25 11.81 -0.51
C SER A 78 -0.04 11.23 0.89
N LYS A 79 -0.73 11.96 1.78
CA LYS A 79 -0.89 11.59 3.20
C LYS A 79 -2.07 10.68 3.56
N HIS A 80 -2.99 10.40 2.64
CA HIS A 80 -4.25 9.71 3.00
C HIS A 80 -4.09 8.23 3.42
N TYR A 81 -2.92 7.63 3.18
CA TYR A 81 -2.69 6.20 3.41
C TYR A 81 -1.43 5.90 4.20
N SER A 82 -0.67 6.93 4.57
CA SER A 82 0.64 6.75 5.19
C SER A 82 0.47 6.34 6.66
N PRO A 83 1.08 5.20 7.07
CA PRO A 83 1.22 4.90 8.48
C PRO A 83 2.05 6.00 9.18
N ARG A 84 2.01 6.02 10.51
CA ARG A 84 2.83 6.96 11.31
C ARG A 84 4.31 6.64 11.13
N ALA A 85 4.66 5.36 11.11
CA ALA A 85 6.02 4.92 10.83
C ALA A 85 6.36 5.13 9.34
N PRO A 86 7.54 5.68 9.01
CA PRO A 86 7.98 5.82 7.62
C PRO A 86 8.05 4.46 6.92
N VAL A 87 7.60 4.40 5.67
CA VAL A 87 7.69 3.19 4.83
C VAL A 87 8.90 3.27 3.91
N LEU A 88 9.75 2.24 3.96
CA LEU A 88 10.78 1.97 2.97
C LEU A 88 10.25 0.94 1.98
N LEU A 89 10.02 1.38 0.75
CA LEU A 89 9.48 0.56 -0.32
C LEU A 89 10.60 0.11 -1.26
N PHE A 90 10.73 -1.20 -1.46
CA PHE A 90 11.77 -1.79 -2.29
C PHE A 90 11.21 -2.28 -3.63
N SER A 91 12.02 -2.14 -4.68
CA SER A 91 11.77 -2.64 -6.04
C SER A 91 13.02 -3.36 -6.55
N GLY A 92 12.84 -4.38 -7.39
CA GLY A 92 13.94 -5.16 -7.94
C GLY A 92 13.71 -6.67 -7.93
N PRO A 93 14.72 -7.46 -8.33
CA PRO A 93 14.66 -8.91 -8.29
C PRO A 93 14.39 -9.43 -6.88
N PHE A 94 13.54 -10.47 -6.78
CA PHE A 94 13.05 -10.96 -5.50
C PHE A 94 14.15 -11.32 -4.50
N GLU A 95 15.18 -12.04 -4.94
CA GLU A 95 16.30 -12.44 -4.08
C GLU A 95 17.14 -11.24 -3.61
N ALA A 96 17.44 -10.32 -4.53
CA ALA A 96 18.22 -9.12 -4.24
C ALA A 96 17.50 -8.21 -3.23
N VAL A 97 16.22 -7.94 -3.46
CA VAL A 97 15.36 -7.18 -2.53
C VAL A 97 15.28 -7.85 -1.18
N THR A 98 15.07 -9.18 -1.13
CA THR A 98 14.98 -9.92 0.13
C THR A 98 16.29 -9.80 0.91
N GLN A 99 17.44 -10.01 0.25
CA GLN A 99 18.75 -9.87 0.88
C GLN A 99 18.98 -8.45 1.39
N HIS A 100 18.62 -7.44 0.62
CA HIS A 100 18.77 -6.03 0.99
C HIS A 100 17.88 -5.66 2.18
N MET A 101 16.60 -6.08 2.19
CA MET A 101 15.71 -5.91 3.33
C MET A 101 16.30 -6.53 4.60
N ARG A 102 16.89 -7.73 4.52
CA ARG A 102 17.57 -8.40 5.65
C ARG A 102 18.75 -7.58 6.18
N GLN A 103 19.54 -6.97 5.29
CA GLN A 103 20.64 -6.07 5.67
C GLN A 103 20.10 -4.83 6.41
N VAL A 104 19.07 -4.19 5.87
CA VAL A 104 18.44 -3.01 6.49
C VAL A 104 17.87 -3.34 7.87
N ILE A 105 17.20 -4.50 8.04
CA ILE A 105 16.72 -4.95 9.35
C ILE A 105 17.89 -5.07 10.34
N ALA A 106 18.97 -5.75 9.95
CA ALA A 106 20.13 -5.96 10.82
C ALA A 106 20.85 -4.64 11.19
N GLU A 107 20.94 -3.69 10.27
CA GLU A 107 21.52 -2.36 10.51
C GLU A 107 20.67 -1.52 11.46
N ARG A 108 19.38 -1.38 11.17
CA ARG A 108 18.43 -0.58 11.95
C ARG A 108 18.30 -1.10 13.38
N ARG A 109 18.25 -2.42 13.56
CA ARG A 109 18.22 -3.04 14.89
C ARG A 109 19.49 -2.80 15.69
N ARG A 110 20.67 -2.86 15.05
CA ARG A 110 21.94 -2.50 15.71
C ARG A 110 21.97 -1.05 16.16
N ALA A 111 21.26 -0.17 15.45
CA ALA A 111 21.04 1.22 15.84
C ALA A 111 19.93 1.41 16.90
N GLY A 112 19.36 0.32 17.43
CA GLY A 112 18.31 0.37 18.46
C GLY A 112 16.91 0.64 17.92
N GLN A 113 16.71 0.63 16.60
CA GLN A 113 15.40 0.89 15.98
C GLN A 113 14.55 -0.38 15.88
N ARG A 114 13.25 -0.23 16.12
CA ARG A 114 12.20 -1.24 15.94
C ARG A 114 11.77 -1.27 14.48
N VAL A 115 11.89 -2.43 13.84
CA VAL A 115 11.63 -2.58 12.42
C VAL A 115 10.34 -3.38 12.20
N GLY A 116 9.39 -2.81 11.46
CA GLY A 116 8.19 -3.49 11.01
C GLY A 116 8.38 -4.09 9.61
N LEU A 117 7.84 -5.29 9.39
CA LEU A 117 7.79 -5.91 8.08
C LEU A 117 6.35 -6.04 7.61
N LEU A 118 6.08 -5.60 6.38
CA LEU A 118 4.81 -5.76 5.71
C LEU A 118 5.06 -6.62 4.46
N VAL A 119 4.73 -7.92 4.56
CA VAL A 119 5.11 -8.92 3.56
C VAL A 119 3.94 -9.84 3.19
N PRO A 120 3.93 -10.40 1.97
CA PRO A 120 3.04 -11.51 1.62
C PRO A 120 3.23 -12.71 2.56
N GLY A 121 2.17 -13.47 2.79
CA GLY A 121 2.15 -14.54 3.80
C GLY A 121 3.07 -15.72 3.48
N ASP A 122 3.34 -15.97 2.20
CA ASP A 122 4.31 -16.96 1.75
C ASP A 122 5.77 -16.52 1.92
N GLN A 123 6.01 -15.25 2.30
CA GLN A 123 7.34 -14.66 2.49
C GLN A 123 7.70 -14.46 3.97
N ARG A 124 6.77 -14.77 4.89
CA ARG A 124 6.96 -14.66 6.33
C ARG A 124 8.21 -15.41 6.81
N ASP A 125 8.40 -16.63 6.32
CA ASP A 125 9.46 -17.53 6.79
C ASP A 125 10.86 -17.04 6.39
N LEU A 126 10.96 -16.13 5.41
CA LEU A 126 12.23 -15.55 4.96
C LEU A 126 12.84 -14.59 5.98
N PHE A 127 12.07 -14.18 7.00
CA PHE A 127 12.49 -13.23 8.02
C PHE A 127 12.34 -13.78 9.45
N GLN A 128 12.07 -15.08 9.61
CA GLN A 128 11.79 -15.71 10.92
C GLN A 128 12.97 -15.66 11.91
N ASP A 129 14.18 -15.47 11.40
CA ASP A 129 15.40 -15.32 12.20
C ASP A 129 15.54 -13.92 12.82
N PHE A 130 14.69 -12.97 12.44
CA PHE A 130 14.57 -11.68 13.08
C PHE A 130 13.37 -11.64 14.03
N ASP A 131 13.62 -11.36 15.30
CA ASP A 131 12.57 -11.04 16.28
C ASP A 131 12.02 -9.63 16.04
N THR A 132 11.21 -9.45 14.99
CA THR A 132 10.74 -8.14 14.53
C THR A 132 9.24 -8.20 14.23
N PRO A 133 8.45 -7.14 14.54
CA PRO A 133 7.05 -7.06 14.17
C PRO A 133 6.83 -7.35 12.68
N LEU A 134 5.91 -8.27 12.38
CA LEU A 134 5.57 -8.66 11.02
C LEU A 134 4.06 -8.69 10.84
N ALA A 135 3.58 -7.96 9.85
CA ALA A 135 2.21 -8.01 9.36
C ALA A 135 2.15 -8.84 8.07
N ASP A 136 1.33 -9.89 8.11
CA ASP A 136 1.03 -10.74 6.96
C ASP A 136 -0.06 -10.07 6.12
N LEU A 137 0.26 -9.82 4.85
CA LEU A 137 -0.68 -9.25 3.91
C LEU A 137 -1.67 -10.27 3.35
N GLY A 138 -1.35 -11.56 3.34
CA GLY A 138 -2.07 -12.59 2.58
C GLY A 138 -1.19 -13.19 1.48
N ARG A 139 -1.67 -14.29 0.88
CA ARG A 139 -0.89 -15.08 -0.10
C ARG A 139 -1.16 -14.71 -1.56
N ASP A 140 -2.33 -14.16 -1.85
CA ASP A 140 -2.77 -13.73 -3.18
C ASP A 140 -3.06 -12.22 -3.17
N LEU A 141 -3.24 -11.64 -4.36
CA LEU A 141 -3.45 -10.20 -4.50
C LEU A 141 -4.74 -9.73 -3.80
N ASP A 142 -5.80 -10.55 -3.77
CA ASP A 142 -7.03 -10.27 -3.03
C ASP A 142 -6.79 -10.22 -1.52
N GLY A 143 -6.11 -11.22 -0.96
CA GLY A 143 -5.69 -11.25 0.43
C GLY A 143 -4.84 -10.04 0.76
N MET A 144 -3.83 -9.74 -0.08
CA MET A 144 -2.96 -8.58 0.09
C MET A 144 -3.72 -7.25 0.11
N ALA A 145 -4.69 -7.06 -0.79
CA ALA A 145 -5.55 -5.88 -0.80
C ALA A 145 -6.38 -5.79 0.49
N HIS A 146 -6.90 -6.92 0.97
CA HIS A 146 -7.64 -7.03 2.23
C HIS A 146 -6.78 -6.69 3.46
N GLY A 147 -5.56 -7.23 3.52
CA GLY A 147 -4.64 -7.13 4.64
C GLY A 147 -3.85 -5.82 4.71
N LEU A 148 -3.76 -5.06 3.62
CA LEU A 148 -2.83 -3.92 3.50
C LEU A 148 -2.96 -2.89 4.62
N PHE A 149 -4.13 -2.30 4.79
CA PHE A 149 -4.33 -1.26 5.81
C PHE A 149 -4.34 -1.81 7.23
N ALA A 150 -4.86 -3.02 7.43
CA ALA A 150 -4.82 -3.69 8.72
C ALA A 150 -3.38 -3.96 9.16
N GLY A 151 -2.53 -4.41 8.23
CA GLY A 151 -1.12 -4.68 8.46
C GLY A 151 -0.34 -3.41 8.82
N MET A 152 -0.51 -2.33 8.05
CA MET A 152 0.12 -1.05 8.36
C MET A 152 -0.29 -0.54 9.76
N ARG A 153 -1.58 -0.62 10.10
CA ARG A 153 -2.08 -0.22 11.44
C ARG A 153 -1.57 -1.12 12.56
N ALA A 154 -1.47 -2.42 12.32
CA ALA A 154 -0.94 -3.36 13.31
C ALA A 154 0.54 -3.09 13.61
N LEU A 155 1.31 -2.65 12.61
CA LEU A 155 2.70 -2.23 12.80
C LEU A 155 2.79 -0.89 13.52
N ASP A 156 1.95 0.08 13.16
CA ASP A 156 1.87 1.37 13.86
C ASP A 156 1.50 1.22 15.34
N ALA A 157 0.58 0.30 15.66
CA ALA A 157 0.18 -0.01 17.03
C ALA A 157 1.31 -0.67 17.85
N GLN A 158 2.29 -1.28 17.17
CA GLN A 158 3.49 -1.84 17.79
C GLN A 158 4.64 -0.83 17.88
N GLU A 159 4.39 0.43 17.52
CA GLU A 159 5.34 1.54 17.63
C GLU A 159 6.68 1.20 16.97
N VAL A 160 6.62 0.70 15.74
CA VAL A 160 7.82 0.50 14.91
C VAL A 160 8.35 1.86 14.43
N ASP A 161 9.67 1.98 14.33
CA ASP A 161 10.33 3.20 13.84
C ASP A 161 10.35 3.28 12.32
N VAL A 162 10.18 2.15 11.64
CA VAL A 162 10.20 2.05 10.17
C VAL A 162 9.48 0.78 9.73
N ILE A 163 8.75 0.85 8.61
CA ILE A 163 8.12 -0.30 7.96
C ILE A 163 8.86 -0.60 6.66
N LEU A 164 9.25 -1.85 6.42
CA LEU A 164 9.76 -2.29 5.13
C LEU A 164 8.68 -3.05 4.37
N ALA A 165 8.51 -2.71 3.10
CA ALA A 165 7.61 -3.38 2.17
C ALA A 165 8.28 -3.47 0.80
N ARG A 166 7.84 -4.39 -0.05
CA ARG A 166 8.28 -4.46 -1.47
C ARG A 166 7.10 -4.24 -2.41
N LEU A 167 7.38 -3.74 -3.60
CA LEU A 167 6.42 -3.77 -4.69
C LEU A 167 6.05 -5.23 -5.03
N VAL A 168 4.77 -5.43 -5.37
CA VAL A 168 4.25 -6.69 -5.88
C VAL A 168 4.17 -6.67 -7.40
N ASP A 169 3.87 -7.82 -7.99
CA ASP A 169 3.49 -7.86 -9.41
C ASP A 169 2.32 -6.92 -9.67
N SER A 170 2.40 -6.11 -10.74
CA SER A 170 1.42 -5.06 -11.00
C SER A 170 0.17 -5.53 -11.76
N SER A 171 -0.03 -6.84 -11.97
CA SER A 171 -1.26 -7.33 -12.58
C SER A 171 -2.47 -7.18 -11.65
N GLY A 172 -3.65 -6.92 -12.22
CA GLY A 172 -4.90 -6.91 -11.48
C GLY A 172 -4.88 -5.96 -10.26
N LEU A 173 -5.18 -6.50 -9.08
CA LEU A 173 -5.17 -5.75 -7.81
C LEU A 173 -3.76 -5.32 -7.36
N GLY A 174 -2.71 -5.92 -7.91
CA GLY A 174 -1.33 -5.58 -7.61
C GLY A 174 -1.00 -4.12 -7.93
N ALA A 175 -1.53 -3.57 -9.03
CA ALA A 175 -1.38 -2.16 -9.35
C ALA A 175 -2.11 -1.22 -8.37
N THR A 176 -3.13 -1.70 -7.67
CA THR A 176 -3.82 -0.95 -6.60
C THR A 176 -3.00 -1.02 -5.30
N ILE A 177 -2.51 -2.20 -4.94
CA ILE A 177 -1.63 -2.39 -3.77
C ILE A 177 -0.38 -1.53 -3.90
N ASN A 178 0.30 -1.58 -5.05
CA ASN A 178 1.49 -0.78 -5.31
C ASN A 178 1.21 0.72 -5.26
N ASP A 179 0.07 1.20 -5.76
CA ASP A 179 -0.31 2.62 -5.63
C ASP A 179 -0.42 3.04 -4.16
N ARG A 180 -1.06 2.23 -3.31
CA ARG A 180 -1.17 2.50 -1.87
C ARG A 180 0.18 2.44 -1.16
N LEU A 181 1.01 1.44 -1.46
CA LEU A 181 2.37 1.32 -0.91
C LEU A 181 3.24 2.52 -1.32
N LEU A 182 3.18 2.93 -2.58
CA LEU A 182 3.92 4.08 -3.09
C LEU A 182 3.52 5.38 -2.38
N ARG A 183 2.21 5.58 -2.16
CA ARG A 183 1.71 6.74 -1.38
C ARG A 183 2.17 6.68 0.07
N ALA A 184 2.10 5.51 0.70
CA ALA A 184 2.58 5.29 2.06
C ALA A 184 4.10 5.55 2.20
N ALA A 185 4.87 5.30 1.15
CA ALA A 185 6.30 5.60 1.05
C ALA A 185 6.62 7.02 0.53
N GLU A 186 5.62 7.91 0.45
CA GLU A 186 5.77 9.28 -0.05
C GLU A 186 6.42 9.35 -1.44
N GLY A 187 6.12 8.36 -2.30
CA GLY A 187 6.66 8.23 -3.65
C GLY A 187 8.12 7.79 -3.73
N ARG A 188 8.76 7.42 -2.62
CA ARG A 188 10.16 6.96 -2.60
C ARG A 188 10.23 5.45 -2.75
N VAL A 189 11.03 5.00 -3.72
CA VAL A 189 11.32 3.58 -3.97
C VAL A 189 12.83 3.38 -3.94
N ILE A 190 13.26 2.34 -3.24
CA ILE A 190 14.64 1.88 -3.23
C ILE A 190 14.75 0.78 -4.30
N GLU A 191 15.35 1.12 -5.43
CA GLU A 191 15.67 0.15 -6.47
C GLU A 191 16.89 -0.67 -6.04
N VAL A 192 16.75 -2.00 -6.14
CA VAL A 192 17.78 -2.98 -5.82
C VAL A 192 18.06 -3.80 -7.08
N GLU A 193 19.32 -3.88 -7.48
CA GLU A 193 19.78 -4.64 -8.65
C GLU A 193 20.28 -6.04 -8.26
#